data_AF-A0A6J6ZA57-F1
#
_entry.id   AF-A0A6J6ZA57-F1
#
_cell.length_a   1.000
_cell.length_b   1.000
_cell.length_c   1.000
_cell.angle_alpha   90.00
_cell.angle_beta   90.00
_cell.angle_gamma   90.00
#
_symmetry.space_group_name_H-M   'P 1'
#
loop_
_entity.id
_entity.type
_entity.pdbx_description
1 polymer ?
#
loop_
_entity_poly.entity_id
_entity_poly.type
_entity_poly.pdbx_seq_one_letter_code
_entity_poly.pdbx_strand_id
1 'polypeptide(L)'
;MYVVAKPYTDPGMQRKLEWVARMLDASKASAAKIGCSPEAIVAQAAQETGWGRAAIGNNVFGIKASSGWKGAVVMQPTWEVENDAVVHIVAPFRDYPTLAGGIEDHFQFLKNNNRYKNVFDHDNTMSDQEYFRRLAADGYATDPNYAQRLSDVLDAVNVFKSRLSEDGVPPSSPPPRLMMIGVSPGPDVVALQKALGITADGDFGPDTKRAVMEWQRAHPACGDVDGVVGVLTRMSLGGNHVPRA
;
A
#
# COMPACT_ATOMS: atom_id res chain seq x y z
N MET A 1 13.20 -16.28 0.00
CA MET A 1 12.82 -15.29 1.03
C MET A 1 13.14 -13.91 0.50
N TYR A 2 12.21 -12.96 0.61
CA TYR A 2 12.45 -11.58 0.16
C TYR A 2 13.26 -10.80 1.18
N VAL A 3 14.34 -10.16 0.76
CA VAL A 3 15.20 -9.34 1.65
C VAL A 3 15.56 -7.99 1.03
N VAL A 4 15.74 -6.99 1.89
CA VAL A 4 16.28 -5.69 1.48
C VAL A 4 17.80 -5.81 1.35
N ALA A 5 18.30 -5.79 0.11
CA ALA A 5 19.69 -6.10 -0.20
C ALA A 5 20.72 -5.12 0.40
N LYS A 6 20.35 -3.84 0.47
CA LYS A 6 21.12 -2.76 1.11
C LYS A 6 20.15 -1.77 1.76
N PRO A 7 20.47 -1.25 2.96
CA PRO A 7 19.61 -0.26 3.61
C PRO A 7 19.55 1.03 2.78
N TYR A 8 18.35 1.56 2.62
CA TYR A 8 18.11 2.86 2.02
C TYR A 8 18.22 3.95 3.08
N THR A 9 18.83 5.09 2.73
CA THR A 9 19.01 6.22 3.64
C THR A 9 17.71 6.98 3.93
N ASP A 10 16.70 6.84 3.06
CA ASP A 10 15.36 7.36 3.29
C ASP A 10 14.54 6.40 4.18
N PRO A 11 14.14 6.80 5.40
CA PRO A 11 13.43 5.91 6.33
C PRO A 11 12.05 5.47 5.82
N GLY A 12 11.37 6.31 5.03
CA GLY A 12 10.06 6.00 4.46
C GLY A 12 10.15 4.88 3.43
N MET A 13 11.13 4.96 2.54
CA MET A 13 11.44 3.97 1.53
C MET A 13 11.90 2.65 2.15
N GLN A 14 12.81 2.70 3.14
CA GLN A 14 13.27 1.50 3.84
C GLN A 14 12.09 0.76 4.47
N ARG A 15 11.21 1.47 5.17
CA ARG A 15 10.01 0.89 5.79
C ARG A 15 9.07 0.25 4.77
N LYS A 16 8.83 0.91 3.62
CA LYS A 16 7.97 0.37 2.55
C LYS A 16 8.56 -0.91 1.94
N LEU A 17 9.88 -0.98 1.76
CA LEU A 17 10.56 -2.19 1.28
C LEU A 17 10.47 -3.35 2.27
N GLU A 18 10.74 -3.08 3.55
CA GLU A 18 10.60 -4.07 4.62
C GLU A 18 9.15 -4.56 4.75
N TRP A 19 8.19 -3.65 4.62
CA TRP A 19 6.77 -3.97 4.58
C TRP A 19 6.45 -4.95 3.45
N VAL A 20 6.82 -4.63 2.21
CA VAL A 20 6.57 -5.52 1.06
C VAL A 20 7.25 -6.86 1.25
N ALA A 21 8.52 -6.89 1.66
CA ALA A 21 9.27 -8.12 1.88
C ALA A 21 8.59 -9.04 2.90
N ARG A 22 8.19 -8.49 4.06
CA ARG A 22 7.51 -9.24 5.13
C ARG A 22 6.14 -9.75 4.69
N MET A 23 5.38 -8.93 3.97
CA MET A 23 4.00 -9.25 3.57
C MET A 23 3.92 -10.29 2.46
N LEU A 24 4.84 -10.26 1.48
CA LEU A 24 4.80 -11.14 0.31
C LEU A 24 4.80 -12.63 0.71
N ASP A 25 5.73 -13.03 1.57
CA ASP A 25 5.82 -14.43 2.01
C ASP A 25 4.60 -14.85 2.85
N ALA A 26 4.12 -13.96 3.73
CA ALA A 26 2.96 -14.23 4.58
C ALA A 26 1.63 -14.31 3.79
N SER A 27 1.54 -13.66 2.63
CA SER A 27 0.31 -13.56 1.83
C SER A 27 0.07 -14.75 0.90
N LYS A 28 1.11 -15.53 0.56
CA LYS A 28 1.05 -16.59 -0.47
C LYS A 28 -0.11 -17.57 -0.29
N ALA A 29 -0.29 -18.09 0.92
CA ALA A 29 -1.27 -19.12 1.19
C ALA A 29 -2.71 -18.60 1.04
N SER A 30 -3.01 -17.42 1.59
CA SER A 30 -4.35 -16.83 1.50
C SER A 30 -4.65 -16.27 0.11
N ALA A 31 -3.65 -15.72 -0.58
CA ALA A 31 -3.77 -15.26 -1.96
C ALA A 31 -4.21 -16.40 -2.89
N ALA A 32 -3.60 -17.58 -2.75
CA ALA A 32 -3.99 -18.78 -3.50
C ALA A 32 -5.43 -19.24 -3.21
N LYS A 33 -5.92 -19.09 -1.97
CA LYS A 33 -7.31 -19.43 -1.59
C LYS A 33 -8.32 -18.41 -2.11
N ILE A 34 -7.92 -17.15 -2.23
CA ILE A 34 -8.73 -16.07 -2.82
C ILE A 34 -8.72 -16.13 -4.34
N GLY A 35 -7.62 -16.62 -4.94
CA GLY A 35 -7.38 -16.56 -6.38
C GLY A 35 -6.95 -15.17 -6.87
N CYS A 36 -6.11 -14.49 -6.07
CA CYS A 36 -5.40 -13.27 -6.45
C CYS A 36 -3.89 -13.44 -6.22
N SER A 37 -3.09 -12.43 -6.58
CA SER A 37 -1.66 -12.42 -6.28
C SER A 37 -1.37 -12.10 -4.80
N PRO A 38 -0.23 -12.57 -4.24
CA PRO A 38 0.24 -12.09 -2.94
C PRO A 38 0.37 -10.56 -2.88
N GLU A 39 0.77 -9.93 -3.97
CA GLU A 39 0.92 -8.48 -4.13
C GLU A 39 -0.42 -7.75 -3.94
N ALA A 40 -1.55 -8.34 -4.36
CA ALA A 40 -2.86 -7.76 -4.17
C ALA A 40 -3.23 -7.67 -2.68
N ILE A 41 -2.93 -8.71 -1.90
CA ILE A 41 -3.10 -8.70 -0.44
C ILE A 41 -2.16 -7.65 0.20
N VAL A 42 -0.90 -7.58 -0.25
CA VAL A 42 0.05 -6.57 0.24
C VAL A 42 -0.45 -5.16 -0.04
N ALA A 43 -1.03 -4.92 -1.23
CA ALA A 43 -1.58 -3.63 -1.63
C ALA A 43 -2.75 -3.21 -0.75
N GLN A 44 -3.67 -4.13 -0.49
CA GLN A 44 -4.79 -3.90 0.42
C GLN A 44 -4.28 -3.57 1.84
N ALA A 45 -3.41 -4.39 2.42
CA ALA A 45 -2.86 -4.13 3.75
C ALA A 45 -2.07 -2.81 3.81
N ALA A 46 -1.35 -2.44 2.75
CA ALA A 46 -0.62 -1.16 2.65
C ALA A 46 -1.59 0.04 2.65
N GLN A 47 -2.71 -0.07 1.94
CA GLN A 47 -3.77 0.94 1.94
C GLN A 47 -4.40 1.08 3.33
N GLU A 48 -4.73 -0.03 3.99
CA GLU A 48 -5.39 -0.03 5.30
C GLU A 48 -4.51 0.53 6.43
N THR A 49 -3.19 0.31 6.33
CA THR A 49 -2.25 0.65 7.42
C THR A 49 -1.35 1.84 7.11
N GLY A 50 -1.45 2.41 5.91
CA GLY A 50 -0.50 3.41 5.43
C GLY A 50 0.92 2.86 5.38
N TRP A 51 1.11 1.71 4.70
CA TRP A 51 2.39 1.00 4.60
C TRP A 51 2.96 0.62 5.97
N GLY A 52 2.11 0.02 6.82
CA GLY A 52 2.46 -0.50 8.14
C GLY A 52 2.51 0.50 9.28
N ARG A 53 2.31 1.81 9.03
CA ARG A 53 2.39 2.84 10.09
C ARG A 53 1.33 2.69 11.16
N ALA A 54 0.09 2.39 10.74
CA ALA A 54 -1.06 2.25 11.61
C ALA A 54 -1.40 0.77 11.89
N ALA A 55 -0.50 -0.16 11.53
CA ALA A 55 -0.73 -1.58 11.77
C ALA A 55 -0.80 -1.88 13.28
N ILE A 56 -1.82 -2.60 13.69
CA ILE A 56 -2.00 -3.02 15.08
C ILE A 56 -1.37 -4.41 15.24
N GLY A 57 -0.08 -4.48 15.53
CA GLY A 57 0.66 -5.74 15.63
C GLY A 57 0.62 -6.52 14.30
N ASN A 58 0.02 -7.71 14.32
CA ASN A 58 -0.21 -8.54 13.13
C ASN A 58 -1.60 -8.34 12.49
N ASN A 59 -2.44 -7.46 13.03
CA ASN A 59 -3.73 -7.09 12.47
C ASN A 59 -3.57 -5.96 11.44
N VAL A 60 -3.21 -6.36 10.22
CA VAL A 60 -2.91 -5.44 9.12
C VAL A 60 -4.13 -5.05 8.27
N PHE A 61 -5.33 -5.46 8.70
CA PHE A 61 -6.62 -5.12 8.06
C PHE A 61 -7.60 -4.45 9.04
N GLY A 62 -7.15 -4.08 10.25
CA GLY A 62 -7.96 -3.38 11.23
C GLY A 62 -9.21 -4.15 11.70
N ILE A 63 -9.17 -5.48 11.70
CA ILE A 63 -10.35 -6.29 12.02
C ILE A 63 -10.69 -6.14 13.51
N LYS A 64 -11.86 -5.54 13.81
CA LYS A 64 -12.41 -5.46 15.15
C LYS A 64 -12.79 -6.85 15.68
N ALA A 65 -12.67 -7.05 16.99
CA ALA A 65 -13.15 -8.26 17.64
C ALA A 65 -14.68 -8.17 17.82
N SER A 66 -15.41 -9.08 17.17
CA SER A 66 -16.85 -9.22 17.39
C SER A 66 -17.13 -10.04 18.66
N SER A 67 -18.38 -10.08 19.12
CA SER A 67 -18.80 -10.89 20.28
C SER A 67 -18.49 -12.40 20.13
N GLY A 68 -18.38 -12.88 18.89
CA GLY A 68 -18.01 -14.27 18.58
C GLY A 68 -16.51 -14.55 18.62
N TRP A 69 -15.65 -13.53 18.64
CA TRP A 69 -14.20 -13.71 18.67
C TRP A 69 -13.75 -14.34 20.00
N LYS A 70 -12.89 -15.36 19.91
CA LYS A 70 -12.35 -16.09 21.07
C LYS A 70 -10.84 -15.95 21.24
N GLY A 71 -10.17 -15.27 20.31
CA GLY A 71 -8.73 -15.05 20.35
C GLY A 71 -8.34 -13.84 21.20
N ALA A 72 -7.04 -13.53 21.20
CA ALA A 72 -6.51 -12.36 21.87
C ALA A 72 -7.05 -11.06 21.26
N VAL A 73 -7.07 -10.00 22.06
CA VAL A 73 -7.51 -8.66 21.64
C VAL A 73 -6.56 -7.61 22.16
N VAL A 74 -6.48 -6.51 21.44
CA VAL A 74 -5.82 -5.28 21.88
C VAL A 74 -6.80 -4.12 21.78
N MET A 75 -6.89 -3.32 22.84
CA MET A 75 -7.76 -2.14 22.88
C MET A 75 -7.04 -0.97 22.20
N GLN A 76 -7.67 -0.37 21.19
CA GLN A 76 -7.10 0.77 20.47
C GLN A 76 -8.13 1.89 20.31
N PRO A 77 -7.71 3.16 20.44
CA PRO A 77 -8.52 4.29 20.00
C PRO A 77 -8.86 4.16 18.51
N THR A 78 -10.11 4.40 18.17
CA THR A 78 -10.61 4.44 16.81
C THR A 78 -11.66 5.55 16.70
N TRP A 79 -12.04 5.90 15.49
CA TRP A 79 -13.11 6.86 15.25
C TRP A 79 -14.26 6.14 14.54
N GLU A 80 -15.48 6.51 14.88
CA GLU A 80 -16.70 6.06 14.22
C GLU A 80 -17.48 7.29 13.75
N VAL A 81 -18.34 7.11 12.74
CA VAL A 81 -19.27 8.13 12.30
C VAL A 81 -20.65 7.73 12.80
N GLU A 82 -21.17 8.46 13.78
CA GLU A 82 -22.51 8.29 14.33
C GLU A 82 -23.30 9.58 14.12
N ASN A 83 -24.47 9.50 13.47
CA ASN A 83 -25.33 10.66 13.19
C ASN A 83 -24.57 11.85 12.55
N ASP A 84 -23.75 11.57 11.53
CA ASP A 84 -22.89 12.53 10.83
C ASP A 84 -21.81 13.23 11.70
N ALA A 85 -21.57 12.74 12.92
CA ALA A 85 -20.51 13.21 13.80
C ALA A 85 -19.40 12.15 13.97
N VAL A 86 -18.15 12.61 13.97
CA VAL A 86 -17.00 11.75 14.28
C VAL A 86 -16.88 11.59 15.79
N VAL A 87 -16.96 10.35 16.26
CA VAL A 87 -16.83 9.98 17.68
C VAL A 87 -15.57 9.16 17.87
N HIS A 88 -14.70 9.55 18.82
CA HIS A 88 -13.54 8.77 19.20
C HIS A 88 -13.91 7.79 20.31
N ILE A 89 -13.73 6.50 20.05
CA ILE A 89 -13.99 5.43 21.00
C ILE A 89 -12.76 4.53 21.18
N VAL A 90 -12.71 3.76 22.25
CA VAL A 90 -11.76 2.65 22.38
C VAL A 90 -12.49 1.37 21.99
N ALA A 91 -11.95 0.65 21.01
CA ALA A 91 -12.54 -0.59 20.52
C ALA A 91 -11.57 -1.77 20.63
N PRO A 92 -12.08 -3.01 20.84
CA PRO A 92 -11.26 -4.20 20.80
C PRO A 92 -10.94 -4.58 19.35
N PHE A 93 -9.65 -4.68 19.02
CA PHE A 93 -9.16 -5.22 17.76
C PHE A 93 -8.62 -6.62 17.98
N ARG A 94 -8.80 -7.51 17.00
CA ARG A 94 -8.23 -8.86 17.05
C ARG A 94 -6.71 -8.76 17.10
N ASP A 95 -6.08 -9.57 17.95
CA ASP A 95 -4.62 -9.70 18.03
C ASP A 95 -4.20 -11.11 17.57
N TYR A 96 -3.16 -11.16 16.74
CA TYR A 96 -2.73 -12.38 16.06
C TYR A 96 -1.28 -12.73 16.41
N PRO A 97 -0.97 -14.00 16.72
CA PRO A 97 0.40 -14.42 17.00
C PRO A 97 1.35 -14.25 15.81
N THR A 98 0.84 -14.40 14.58
CA THR A 98 1.63 -14.30 13.36
C THR A 98 0.92 -13.45 12.31
N LEU A 99 1.71 -12.82 11.44
CA LEU A 99 1.19 -12.06 10.31
C LEU A 99 0.35 -12.93 9.36
N ALA A 100 0.84 -14.13 9.03
CA ALA A 100 0.09 -15.08 8.22
C ALA A 100 -1.25 -15.47 8.87
N GLY A 101 -1.32 -15.55 10.21
CA GLY A 101 -2.56 -15.78 10.93
C GLY A 101 -3.57 -14.63 10.78
N GLY A 102 -3.10 -13.38 10.84
CA GLY A 102 -3.95 -12.20 10.60
C GLY A 102 -4.45 -12.11 9.15
N ILE A 103 -3.60 -12.45 8.18
CA ILE A 103 -3.98 -12.51 6.75
C ILE A 103 -4.97 -13.65 6.49
N GLU A 104 -4.77 -14.82 7.12
CA GLU A 104 -5.72 -15.93 7.02
C GLU A 104 -7.08 -15.57 7.61
N ASP A 105 -7.13 -14.87 8.75
CA ASP A 105 -8.39 -14.43 9.35
C ASP A 105 -9.14 -13.41 8.46
N HIS A 106 -8.41 -12.56 7.73
CA HIS A 106 -9.01 -11.70 6.70
C HIS A 106 -9.63 -12.51 5.56
N PHE A 107 -8.92 -13.52 5.05
CA PHE A 107 -9.49 -14.45 4.08
C PHE A 107 -10.76 -15.13 4.62
N GLN A 108 -10.73 -15.63 5.87
CA GLN A 108 -11.88 -16.27 6.49
C GLN A 108 -13.06 -15.29 6.65
N PHE A 109 -12.78 -14.02 6.97
CA PHE A 109 -13.79 -12.97 7.01
C PHE A 109 -14.47 -12.78 5.64
N LEU A 110 -13.69 -12.70 4.56
CA LEU A 110 -14.23 -12.61 3.21
C LEU A 110 -15.04 -13.85 2.85
N LYS A 111 -14.48 -15.04 3.11
CA LYS A 111 -15.08 -16.32 2.70
C LYS A 111 -16.40 -16.63 3.42
N ASN A 112 -16.49 -16.30 4.70
CA ASN A 112 -17.65 -16.64 5.54
C ASN A 112 -18.77 -15.59 5.49
N ASN A 113 -18.51 -14.43 4.89
CA ASN A 113 -19.51 -13.37 4.75
C ASN A 113 -20.08 -13.38 3.33
N ASN A 114 -21.36 -13.78 3.21
CA ASN A 114 -22.06 -13.88 1.93
C ASN A 114 -22.08 -12.58 1.11
N ARG A 115 -21.82 -11.42 1.74
CA ARG A 115 -21.58 -10.15 1.07
C ARG A 115 -20.47 -10.26 0.02
N TYR A 116 -19.37 -10.93 0.33
CA TYR A 116 -18.18 -11.02 -0.52
C TYR A 116 -18.15 -12.25 -1.42
N LYS A 117 -19.29 -12.92 -1.64
CA LYS A 117 -19.36 -14.14 -2.45
C LYS A 117 -18.85 -13.91 -3.89
N ASN A 118 -19.02 -12.70 -4.42
CA ASN A 118 -18.63 -12.38 -5.78
C ASN A 118 -17.11 -12.46 -5.95
N VAL A 119 -16.34 -12.13 -4.91
CA VAL A 119 -14.87 -12.30 -4.88
C VAL A 119 -14.45 -13.73 -5.21
N PHE A 120 -15.27 -14.75 -4.89
CA PHE A 120 -14.95 -16.17 -5.07
C PHE A 120 -15.70 -16.82 -6.26
N ASP A 121 -16.47 -16.06 -7.02
CA ASP A 121 -17.22 -16.54 -8.19
C ASP A 121 -16.36 -16.49 -9.46
N HIS A 122 -15.28 -17.28 -9.49
CA HIS A 122 -14.33 -17.37 -10.60
C HIS A 122 -13.57 -18.70 -10.55
N ASP A 123 -12.89 -19.04 -11.64
CA ASP A 123 -12.10 -20.26 -11.85
C ASP A 123 -10.59 -20.07 -11.54
N ASN A 124 -10.27 -19.21 -10.57
CA ASN A 124 -8.90 -18.75 -10.27
C ASN A 124 -8.14 -18.06 -11.43
N THR A 125 -8.82 -17.56 -12.46
CA THR A 125 -8.20 -16.75 -13.55
C THR A 125 -8.39 -15.24 -13.41
N MET A 126 -8.94 -14.79 -12.28
CA MET A 126 -9.25 -13.38 -12.01
C MET A 126 -7.97 -12.53 -11.93
N SER A 127 -7.99 -11.34 -12.53
CA SER A 127 -6.91 -10.36 -12.35
C SER A 127 -7.04 -9.66 -11.00
N ASP A 128 -5.93 -9.13 -10.48
CA ASP A 128 -5.93 -8.40 -9.20
C ASP A 128 -6.84 -7.15 -9.25
N GLN A 129 -6.93 -6.49 -10.41
CA GLN A 129 -7.85 -5.35 -10.59
C GLN A 129 -9.31 -5.78 -10.53
N GLU A 130 -9.65 -6.98 -11.00
CA GLU A 130 -10.99 -7.53 -10.86
C GLU A 130 -11.27 -7.96 -9.42
N TYR A 131 -10.29 -8.53 -8.71
CA TYR A 131 -10.38 -8.77 -7.27
C TYR A 131 -10.77 -7.49 -6.52
N PHE A 132 -10.06 -6.38 -6.77
CA PHE A 132 -10.35 -5.09 -6.14
C PHE A 132 -11.73 -4.54 -6.53
N ARG A 133 -12.12 -4.66 -7.80
CA ARG A 133 -13.44 -4.22 -8.28
C ARG A 133 -14.57 -4.96 -7.59
N ARG A 134 -14.48 -6.29 -7.47
CA ARG A 134 -15.50 -7.11 -6.78
C ARG A 134 -15.57 -6.79 -5.31
N LEU A 135 -14.42 -6.66 -4.65
CA LEU A 135 -14.35 -6.27 -3.25
C LEU A 135 -15.01 -4.89 -3.00
N ALA A 136 -14.77 -3.91 -3.88
CA ALA A 136 -15.40 -2.60 -3.81
C ALA A 136 -16.91 -2.66 -4.09
N ALA A 137 -17.33 -3.41 -5.12
CA ALA A 137 -18.73 -3.59 -5.50
C ALA A 137 -19.55 -4.27 -4.38
N ASP A 138 -18.91 -5.16 -3.62
CA ASP A 138 -19.49 -5.83 -2.46
C ASP A 138 -19.53 -4.92 -1.22
N GLY A 139 -19.08 -3.66 -1.31
CA GLY A 139 -19.17 -2.67 -0.25
C GLY A 139 -18.14 -2.87 0.86
N TYR A 140 -16.92 -3.30 0.51
CA TYR A 140 -15.81 -3.37 1.47
C TYR A 140 -15.39 -1.99 1.98
N ALA A 141 -15.42 -0.97 1.11
CA ALA A 141 -15.19 0.42 1.46
C ALA A 141 -16.29 1.32 0.86
N THR A 142 -16.56 2.44 1.51
CA THR A 142 -17.51 3.46 1.00
C THR A 142 -16.89 4.39 -0.04
N ASP A 143 -15.55 4.37 -0.21
CA ASP A 143 -14.86 5.18 -1.20
C ASP A 143 -15.15 4.66 -2.63
N PRO A 144 -15.78 5.45 -3.51
CA PRO A 144 -16.04 5.04 -4.89
C PRO A 144 -14.77 4.75 -5.70
N ASN A 145 -13.61 5.27 -5.26
CA ASN A 145 -12.32 5.05 -5.91
C ASN A 145 -11.50 3.94 -5.26
N TYR A 146 -12.05 3.19 -4.31
CA TYR A 146 -11.31 2.18 -3.54
C TYR A 146 -10.54 1.19 -4.42
N ALA A 147 -11.20 0.61 -5.43
CA ALA A 147 -10.57 -0.35 -6.34
C ALA A 147 -9.43 0.28 -7.17
N GLN A 148 -9.61 1.52 -7.60
CA GLN A 148 -8.56 2.24 -8.35
C GLN A 148 -7.36 2.53 -7.45
N ARG A 149 -7.59 3.02 -6.21
CA ARG A 149 -6.52 3.24 -5.25
C ARG A 149 -5.73 1.97 -4.97
N LEU A 150 -6.41 0.83 -4.78
CA LEU A 150 -5.72 -0.46 -4.61
C LEU A 150 -4.89 -0.85 -5.84
N SER A 151 -5.36 -0.54 -7.05
CA SER A 151 -4.59 -0.77 -8.29
C SER A 151 -3.32 0.10 -8.32
N ASP A 152 -3.41 1.36 -7.91
CA ASP A 152 -2.25 2.26 -7.83
C ASP A 152 -1.25 1.79 -6.77
N VAL A 153 -1.75 1.31 -5.62
CA VAL A 153 -0.92 0.72 -4.55
C VAL A 153 -0.30 -0.60 -5.01
N LEU A 154 -1.00 -1.43 -5.77
CA LEU A 154 -0.47 -2.66 -6.36
C LEU A 154 0.71 -2.37 -7.29
N ASP A 155 0.60 -1.37 -8.15
CA ASP A 155 1.74 -0.96 -8.99
C ASP A 155 2.92 -0.51 -8.13
N ALA A 156 2.65 0.17 -7.02
CA ALA A 156 3.69 0.54 -6.07
C ALA A 156 4.36 -0.67 -5.41
N VAL A 157 3.57 -1.66 -4.99
CA VAL A 157 4.07 -2.93 -4.44
C VAL A 157 4.97 -3.62 -5.46
N ASN A 158 4.57 -3.68 -6.73
CA ASN A 158 5.37 -4.28 -7.81
C ASN A 158 6.72 -3.56 -8.00
N VAL A 159 6.73 -2.23 -7.94
CA VAL A 159 7.97 -1.44 -7.95
C VAL A 159 8.86 -1.77 -6.75
N PHE A 160 8.31 -1.82 -5.54
CA PHE A 160 9.09 -2.16 -4.35
C PHE A 160 9.60 -3.61 -4.40
N LYS A 161 8.77 -4.56 -4.84
CA LYS A 161 9.17 -5.95 -5.06
C LYS A 161 10.35 -6.05 -6.01
N SER A 162 10.34 -5.31 -7.13
CA SER A 162 11.45 -5.29 -8.09
C SER A 162 12.79 -4.80 -7.50
N ARG A 163 12.77 -4.16 -6.34
CA ARG A 163 13.95 -3.64 -5.62
C ARG A 163 14.42 -4.58 -4.51
N LEU A 164 13.65 -5.61 -4.19
CA LEU A 164 14.03 -6.64 -3.23
C LEU A 164 14.99 -7.62 -3.91
N SER A 165 15.92 -8.16 -3.13
CA SER A 165 16.67 -9.33 -3.55
C SER A 165 15.88 -10.59 -3.18
N GLU A 166 15.71 -11.47 -4.15
CA GLU A 166 15.29 -12.85 -3.89
C GLU A 166 16.54 -13.66 -3.56
N ASP A 167 16.59 -14.23 -2.35
CA ASP A 167 17.67 -15.14 -1.91
C ASP A 167 19.10 -14.56 -2.05
N GLY A 168 19.23 -13.24 -1.89
CA GLY A 168 20.51 -12.52 -1.99
C GLY A 168 20.97 -12.23 -3.42
N VAL A 169 20.21 -12.62 -4.43
CA VAL A 169 20.48 -12.28 -5.84
C VAL A 169 19.86 -10.91 -6.14
N PRO A 170 20.63 -9.93 -6.64
CA PRO A 170 20.07 -8.65 -7.07
C PRO A 170 19.16 -8.84 -8.29
N PRO A 171 18.11 -8.02 -8.44
CA PRO A 171 17.19 -8.10 -9.57
C PRO A 171 17.95 -7.98 -10.91
N SER A 172 17.60 -8.83 -11.87
CA SER A 172 18.26 -8.95 -13.19
C SER A 172 17.99 -7.75 -14.13
N SER A 173 16.98 -6.93 -13.81
CA SER A 173 16.68 -5.67 -14.49
C SER A 173 16.87 -4.49 -13.53
N PRO A 174 17.37 -3.33 -13.99
CA PRO A 174 17.47 -2.16 -13.14
C PRO A 174 16.06 -1.76 -12.68
N PRO A 175 15.83 -1.58 -11.37
CA PRO A 175 14.52 -1.19 -10.88
C PRO A 175 14.18 0.23 -11.38
N PRO A 176 12.89 0.54 -11.63
CA PRO A 176 12.46 1.84 -12.14
C PRO A 176 12.91 2.95 -11.19
N ARG A 177 13.59 3.99 -11.70
CA ARG A 177 14.26 5.00 -10.85
C ARG A 177 13.27 5.76 -9.95
N LEU A 178 13.67 6.04 -8.72
CA LEU A 178 12.96 6.94 -7.79
C LEU A 178 13.76 8.24 -7.75
N MET A 179 13.09 9.40 -7.79
CA MET A 179 13.83 10.67 -7.68
C MET A 179 14.05 10.98 -6.21
N MET A 180 15.32 11.24 -5.86
CA MET A 180 15.78 11.51 -4.51
C MET A 180 16.60 12.79 -4.47
N ILE A 181 16.53 13.48 -3.33
CA ILE A 181 17.26 14.73 -3.08
C ILE A 181 18.76 14.51 -3.25
N GLY A 182 19.40 15.35 -4.05
CA GLY A 182 20.85 15.34 -4.26
C GLY A 182 21.39 14.17 -5.11
N VAL A 183 20.52 13.36 -5.73
CA VAL A 183 20.93 12.18 -6.52
C VAL A 183 20.37 12.21 -7.96
N SER A 184 19.27 12.91 -8.20
CA SER A 184 18.58 12.89 -9.50
C SER A 184 18.51 14.28 -10.13
N PRO A 185 19.48 14.69 -10.95
CA PRO A 185 19.31 15.78 -11.91
C PRO A 185 18.82 15.26 -13.27
N GLY A 186 18.16 16.09 -14.06
CA GLY A 186 17.90 15.83 -15.48
C GLY A 186 16.44 15.99 -15.96
N PRO A 187 16.12 15.51 -17.17
CA PRO A 187 14.84 15.74 -17.84
C PRO A 187 13.60 15.30 -17.05
N ASP A 188 13.75 14.25 -16.23
CA ASP A 188 12.66 13.74 -15.39
C ASP A 188 12.31 14.73 -14.27
N VAL A 189 13.31 15.43 -13.73
CA VAL A 189 13.12 16.48 -12.72
C VAL A 189 12.45 17.70 -13.35
N VAL A 190 12.83 18.06 -14.58
CA VAL A 190 12.16 19.13 -15.34
C VAL A 190 10.68 18.82 -15.51
N ALA A 191 10.33 17.57 -15.86
CA ALA A 191 8.95 17.15 -16.02
C ALA A 191 8.16 17.18 -14.70
N LEU A 192 8.79 16.72 -13.61
CA LEU A 192 8.24 16.82 -12.25
C LEU A 192 7.99 18.28 -11.85
N GLN A 193 8.99 19.15 -12.00
CA GLN A 193 8.90 20.56 -11.63
C GLN A 193 7.79 21.27 -12.41
N LYS A 194 7.63 20.95 -13.70
CA LYS A 194 6.50 21.41 -14.51
C LYS A 194 5.16 20.92 -13.97
N ALA A 195 5.05 19.65 -13.61
CA ALA A 195 3.82 19.08 -13.03
C ALA A 195 3.47 19.71 -11.67
N LEU A 196 4.48 20.10 -10.89
CA LEU A 196 4.34 20.80 -9.61
C LEU A 196 4.10 22.31 -9.76
N GLY A 197 4.18 22.87 -10.98
CA GLY A 197 4.02 24.30 -11.22
C GLY A 197 5.15 25.17 -10.65
N ILE A 198 6.37 24.62 -10.52
CA ILE A 198 7.56 25.34 -10.03
C ILE A 198 8.59 25.55 -11.15
N THR A 199 9.64 26.34 -10.90
CA THR A 199 10.75 26.54 -11.85
C THR A 199 11.36 25.20 -12.22
N ALA A 200 11.47 24.94 -13.53
CA ALA A 200 11.93 23.68 -14.08
C ALA A 200 13.41 23.75 -14.54
N ASP A 201 14.32 23.81 -13.57
CA ASP A 201 15.77 23.87 -13.79
C ASP A 201 16.44 22.49 -13.95
N GLY A 202 15.71 21.41 -13.67
CA GLY A 202 16.22 20.04 -13.76
C GLY A 202 17.00 19.58 -12.52
N ASP A 203 17.07 20.40 -11.47
CA ASP A 203 17.78 20.09 -10.24
C ASP A 203 16.81 19.71 -9.10
N PHE A 204 17.01 18.52 -8.53
CA PHE A 204 16.24 18.09 -7.35
C PHE A 204 16.85 18.68 -6.07
N GLY A 205 16.66 19.98 -5.91
CA GLY A 205 17.08 20.77 -4.75
C GLY A 205 16.02 20.88 -3.63
N PRO A 206 16.29 21.68 -2.59
CA PRO A 206 15.38 21.89 -1.46
C PRO A 206 13.99 22.40 -1.86
N ASP A 207 13.89 23.27 -2.87
CA ASP A 207 12.61 23.79 -3.35
C ASP A 207 11.76 22.73 -4.05
N THR A 208 12.39 21.93 -4.92
CA THR A 208 11.74 20.76 -5.54
C THR A 208 11.25 19.79 -4.46
N LYS A 209 12.08 19.48 -3.46
CA LYS A 209 11.66 18.65 -2.32
C LYS A 209 10.46 19.23 -1.59
N ARG A 210 10.49 20.53 -1.26
CA ARG A 210 9.41 21.20 -0.56
C ARG A 210 8.10 21.12 -1.34
N ALA A 211 8.13 21.38 -2.64
CA ALA A 211 6.96 21.28 -3.51
C ALA A 211 6.41 19.84 -3.59
N VAL A 212 7.29 18.83 -3.64
CA VAL A 212 6.88 17.42 -3.56
C VAL A 212 6.20 17.12 -2.22
N MET A 213 6.76 17.59 -1.10
CA MET A 213 6.15 17.40 0.22
C MET A 213 4.81 18.13 0.34
N GLU A 214 4.68 19.34 -0.21
CA GLU A 214 3.41 20.07 -0.28
C GLU A 214 2.37 19.31 -1.09
N TRP A 215 2.76 18.75 -2.24
CA TRP A 215 1.90 17.88 -3.04
C TRP A 215 1.48 16.63 -2.26
N GLN A 216 2.42 15.93 -1.63
CA GLN A 216 2.14 14.72 -0.84
C GLN A 216 1.20 15.02 0.34
N ARG A 217 1.33 16.18 1.00
CA ARG A 217 0.39 16.62 2.05
C ARG A 217 -1.02 16.84 1.50
N ALA A 218 -1.12 17.46 0.33
CA ALA A 218 -2.40 17.68 -0.34
C ALA A 218 -3.00 16.38 -0.91
N HIS A 219 -2.19 15.34 -1.10
CA HIS A 219 -2.59 14.06 -1.69
C HIS A 219 -2.20 12.88 -0.79
N PRO A 220 -2.85 12.69 0.38
CA PRO A 220 -2.48 11.64 1.34
C PRO A 220 -2.49 10.21 0.75
N ALA A 221 -3.23 10.00 -0.35
CA ALA A 221 -3.27 8.74 -1.08
C ALA A 221 -1.94 8.40 -1.79
N CYS A 222 -1.07 9.38 -2.05
CA CYS A 222 0.19 9.18 -2.76
C CYS A 222 1.37 8.77 -1.83
N GLY A 223 1.08 8.50 -0.56
CA GLY A 223 2.03 7.98 0.42
C GLY A 223 2.50 9.02 1.44
N ASP A 224 3.67 8.76 2.03
CA ASP A 224 4.32 9.63 3.02
C ASP A 224 4.64 11.01 2.47
N VAL A 225 4.67 11.99 3.37
CA VAL A 225 5.25 13.31 3.11
C VAL A 225 6.76 13.25 3.34
N ASP A 226 7.47 12.58 2.44
CA ASP A 226 8.91 12.33 2.54
C ASP A 226 9.74 13.19 1.58
N GLY A 227 9.10 13.83 0.60
CA GLY A 227 9.77 14.60 -0.43
C GLY A 227 10.47 13.72 -1.46
N VAL A 228 10.20 12.42 -1.46
CA VAL A 228 10.69 11.44 -2.43
C VAL A 228 9.61 11.23 -3.50
N VAL A 229 9.98 11.42 -4.76
CA VAL A 229 9.02 11.18 -5.86
C VAL A 229 9.02 9.70 -6.20
N GLY A 230 8.25 8.99 -5.38
CA GLY A 230 7.94 7.58 -5.57
C GLY A 230 6.91 7.34 -6.66
N VAL A 231 6.72 6.06 -7.00
CA VAL A 231 5.68 5.61 -7.95
C VAL A 231 4.29 6.16 -7.62
N LEU A 232 3.89 6.13 -6.34
CA LEU A 232 2.62 6.71 -5.89
C LEU A 232 2.55 8.23 -6.10
N THR A 233 3.62 8.95 -5.76
CA THR A 233 3.71 10.39 -5.98
C THR A 233 3.64 10.72 -7.47
N ARG A 234 4.35 9.96 -8.33
CA ARG A 234 4.28 10.12 -9.80
C ARG A 234 2.89 9.84 -10.38
N MET A 235 2.23 8.80 -9.91
CA MET A 235 0.87 8.47 -10.33
C MET A 235 -0.09 9.62 -9.98
N SER A 236 0.02 10.16 -8.77
CA SER A 236 -0.81 11.29 -8.35
C SER A 236 -0.55 12.57 -9.15
N LEU A 237 0.68 12.78 -9.63
CA LEU A 237 1.08 13.92 -10.47
C LEU A 237 0.62 13.78 -11.95
N GLY A 238 -0.19 12.76 -12.27
CA GLY A 238 -0.86 12.66 -13.56
C GLY A 238 -0.30 11.62 -14.53
N GLY A 239 0.46 10.62 -14.05
CA GLY A 239 0.71 9.29 -14.66
C GLY A 239 1.40 9.19 -16.06
N ASN A 240 1.21 10.19 -16.92
CA ASN A 240 1.62 10.26 -18.32
C ASN A 240 2.47 11.51 -18.65
N HIS A 241 2.59 12.48 -17.73
CA HIS A 241 3.34 13.73 -17.96
C HIS A 241 4.71 13.79 -17.27
N VAL A 242 4.98 12.88 -16.33
CA VAL A 242 6.32 12.66 -15.75
C VAL A 242 6.86 11.36 -16.36
N PRO A 243 7.94 11.39 -17.16
CA PRO A 243 8.43 10.22 -17.87
C PRO A 243 8.71 9.03 -16.95
N ARG A 244 8.46 7.81 -17.48
CA ARG A 244 8.96 6.57 -16.90
C ARG A 244 10.44 6.47 -17.28
N ALA A 245 11.32 6.79 -16.35
CA ALA A 245 12.76 6.62 -16.50
C ALA A 245 13.16 5.14 -16.49
#